data_AF-A0A842FLR4-F1
#
_entry.id   AF-A0A842FLR4-F1
#
_cell.length_a   1.000
_cell.length_b   1.000
_cell.length_c   1.000
_cell.angle_alpha   90.00
_cell.angle_beta   90.00
_cell.angle_gamma   90.00
#
_symmetry.space_group_name_H-M   'P 1'
#
loop_
_entity.id
_entity.type
_entity.pdbx_description
1 polymer ?
#
loop_
_entity_poly.entity_id
_entity_poly.type
_entity_poly.pdbx_seq_one_letter_code
_entity_poly.pdbx_strand_id
1 'polypeptide(L)'
;MIVNAFYNEKGVGDTLLVHLNDVEKTNNESKGNVTRIFDAETGETVAINIFEVSKKRQFDANGKVNLTEEDVAFINQELADNGFDFVVEADLSPKFVVGYVASKEKHPNADKLNVCQVDLGDKTVQIVCGAPNVEAGQKVVVAKIGAVLPSGLIIKPSNLRGEDSFGMICAARELAIPDAPQEKGIMVLDDSYETGAVYPVTF
;
A
#
# COMPACT_ATOMS: atom_id res chain seq x y z
N MET A 1 9.20 -3.19 6.71
CA MET A 1 8.71 -3.83 5.47
C MET A 1 7.33 -3.26 5.11
N ILE A 2 6.83 -3.50 3.89
CA ILE A 2 5.41 -3.20 3.59
C ILE A 2 4.58 -4.23 4.34
N VAL A 3 3.74 -3.79 5.27
CA VAL A 3 2.87 -4.68 6.04
C VAL A 3 1.43 -4.31 5.74
N ASN A 4 0.69 -5.27 5.21
CA ASN A 4 -0.71 -5.11 4.88
C ASN A 4 -1.56 -6.07 5.69
N ALA A 5 -2.29 -5.55 6.68
CA ALA A 5 -3.29 -6.32 7.40
C ALA A 5 -4.67 -6.21 6.76
N PHE A 6 -5.40 -7.32 6.76
CA PHE A 6 -6.78 -7.41 6.31
C PHE A 6 -7.59 -8.23 7.32
N TYR A 7 -8.82 -7.81 7.55
CA TYR A 7 -9.79 -8.52 8.40
C TYR A 7 -11.15 -8.43 7.74
N ASN A 8 -11.85 -9.56 7.63
CA ASN A 8 -13.21 -9.61 7.14
C ASN A 8 -13.91 -10.86 7.71
N GLU A 9 -14.61 -10.68 8.81
CA GLU A 9 -15.29 -11.78 9.52
C GLU A 9 -16.26 -12.56 8.61
N LYS A 10 -17.01 -11.86 7.75
CA LYS A 10 -17.99 -12.48 6.85
C LYS A 10 -17.36 -13.21 5.67
N GLY A 11 -16.21 -12.74 5.20
CA GLY A 11 -15.53 -13.25 4.01
C GLY A 11 -14.54 -14.37 4.29
N VAL A 12 -13.67 -14.18 5.28
CA VAL A 12 -12.56 -15.10 5.61
C VAL A 12 -12.66 -15.68 7.02
N GLY A 13 -13.73 -15.37 7.75
CA GLY A 13 -13.89 -15.71 9.16
C GLY A 13 -13.14 -14.74 10.08
N ASP A 14 -13.16 -15.04 11.38
CA ASP A 14 -12.46 -14.27 12.41
C ASP A 14 -10.93 -14.47 12.34
N THR A 15 -10.33 -13.97 11.25
CA THR A 15 -8.91 -14.14 10.93
C THR A 15 -8.30 -12.81 10.51
N LEU A 16 -7.27 -12.38 11.22
CA LEU A 16 -6.41 -11.27 10.80
C LEU A 16 -5.35 -11.81 9.83
N LEU A 17 -5.41 -11.38 8.58
CA LEU A 17 -4.46 -11.73 7.53
C LEU A 17 -3.40 -10.63 7.43
N VAL A 18 -2.17 -10.92 7.84
CA VAL A 18 -1.04 -9.99 7.78
C VAL A 18 -0.14 -10.41 6.62
N HIS A 19 -0.14 -9.63 5.55
CA HIS A 19 0.65 -9.85 4.36
C HIS A 19 1.91 -8.99 4.36
N LEU A 20 3.07 -9.60 4.14
CA LEU A 20 4.39 -8.95 4.15
C LEU A 20 4.99 -8.85 2.74
N ASN A 21 4.92 -9.92 1.94
CA ASN A 21 5.50 -9.97 0.60
C ASN A 21 4.84 -11.03 -0.30
N ASP A 22 5.00 -10.90 -1.62
CA ASP A 22 4.54 -11.93 -2.57
C ASP A 22 5.72 -12.83 -2.94
N VAL A 23 5.47 -14.14 -3.00
CA VAL A 23 6.43 -15.14 -3.50
C VAL A 23 5.69 -16.22 -4.29
N GLU A 24 6.37 -16.89 -5.21
CA GLU A 24 5.74 -17.88 -6.10
C GLU A 24 5.37 -19.17 -5.37
N LYS A 25 6.22 -19.62 -4.45
CA LYS A 25 6.04 -20.88 -3.73
C LYS A 25 6.13 -20.64 -2.24
N THR A 26 5.09 -21.09 -1.53
CA THR A 26 5.00 -20.95 -0.09
C THR A 26 4.89 -22.30 0.58
N ASN A 27 5.46 -22.37 1.78
CA ASN A 27 5.15 -23.36 2.79
C ASN A 27 4.45 -22.66 3.96
N ASN A 28 3.87 -23.44 4.86
CA ASN A 28 3.23 -22.91 6.06
C ASN A 28 3.55 -23.74 7.30
N GLU A 29 3.53 -23.08 8.44
CA GLU A 29 3.69 -23.67 9.78
C GLU A 29 2.61 -23.08 10.68
N SER A 30 1.85 -23.93 11.37
CA SER A 30 0.81 -23.51 12.30
C SER A 30 1.18 -23.88 13.73
N LYS A 31 1.08 -22.91 14.65
CA LYS A 31 1.22 -23.11 16.10
C LYS A 31 0.06 -22.39 16.78
N GLY A 32 -0.73 -23.14 17.55
CA GLY A 32 -1.93 -22.64 18.20
C GLY A 32 -2.88 -21.92 17.23
N ASN A 33 -3.16 -20.64 17.47
CA ASN A 33 -4.05 -19.82 16.64
C ASN A 33 -3.31 -19.00 15.58
N VAL A 34 -2.04 -19.31 15.29
CA VAL A 34 -1.23 -18.56 14.32
C VAL A 34 -0.68 -19.49 13.25
N THR A 35 -0.91 -19.14 11.99
CA THR A 35 -0.24 -19.75 10.83
C THR A 35 0.75 -18.78 10.22
N ARG A 36 2.02 -19.17 10.22
CA ARG A 36 3.09 -18.50 9.47
C ARG A 36 3.13 -19.07 8.06
N ILE A 37 3.14 -18.20 7.06
CA ILE A 37 3.37 -18.53 5.65
C ILE A 37 4.73 -17.97 5.28
N PHE A 38 5.57 -18.79 4.66
CA PHE A 38 6.95 -18.43 4.34
C PHE A 38 7.34 -18.93 2.94
N ASP A 39 8.30 -18.25 2.32
CA ASP A 39 8.88 -18.65 1.05
C ASP A 39 9.51 -20.05 1.16
N ALA A 40 9.16 -20.93 0.22
CA ALA A 40 9.57 -22.33 0.26
C ALA A 40 11.08 -22.53 0.03
N GLU A 41 11.76 -21.57 -0.58
CA GLU A 41 13.18 -21.63 -0.94
C GLU A 41 14.05 -20.90 0.09
N THR A 42 13.66 -19.69 0.50
CA THR A 42 14.45 -18.85 1.42
C THR A 42 14.09 -19.04 2.89
N GLY A 43 12.88 -19.52 3.18
CA GLY A 43 12.34 -19.60 4.54
C GLY A 43 11.90 -18.24 5.12
N GLU A 44 11.92 -17.17 4.33
CA GLU A 44 11.49 -15.83 4.73
C GLU A 44 9.97 -15.79 5.00
N THR A 45 9.53 -15.17 6.09
CA THR A 45 8.09 -15.01 6.37
C THR A 45 7.47 -14.03 5.38
N VAL A 46 6.39 -14.45 4.72
CA VAL A 46 5.70 -13.65 3.70
C VAL A 46 4.27 -13.28 4.08
N ALA A 47 3.63 -14.07 4.94
CA ALA A 47 2.33 -13.74 5.52
C ALA A 47 2.10 -14.46 6.86
N ILE A 48 1.12 -13.98 7.61
CA ILE A 48 0.73 -14.50 8.92
C ILE A 48 -0.80 -14.46 8.99
N ASN A 49 -1.41 -15.55 9.41
CA ASN A 49 -2.84 -15.60 9.71
C ASN A 49 -3.01 -15.80 11.21
N ILE A 50 -3.72 -14.89 11.87
CA ILE A 50 -4.05 -14.98 13.30
C ILE A 50 -5.55 -15.25 13.40
N PHE A 51 -5.90 -16.44 13.87
CA PHE A 51 -7.29 -16.88 14.02
C PHE A 51 -7.86 -16.46 15.37
N GLU A 52 -9.19 -16.39 15.42
CA GLU A 52 -9.98 -16.07 16.61
C GLU A 52 -9.61 -14.72 17.23
N VAL A 53 -9.20 -13.77 16.38
CA VAL A 53 -8.61 -12.50 16.82
C VAL A 53 -9.61 -11.67 17.63
N SER A 54 -10.91 -11.75 17.30
CA SER A 54 -11.98 -11.03 18.00
C SER A 54 -12.06 -11.34 19.50
N LYS A 55 -11.54 -12.48 19.94
CA LYS A 55 -11.50 -12.86 21.37
C LYS A 55 -10.57 -11.97 22.20
N LYS A 56 -9.55 -11.37 21.56
CA LYS A 56 -8.51 -10.56 22.21
C LYS A 56 -8.51 -9.12 21.73
N ARG A 57 -8.85 -8.87 20.46
CA ARG A 57 -8.82 -7.56 19.84
C ARG A 57 -9.90 -7.43 18.77
N GLN A 58 -10.71 -6.38 18.86
CA GLN A 58 -11.72 -6.10 17.85
C GLN A 58 -11.09 -5.37 16.66
N PHE A 59 -11.36 -5.88 15.46
CA PHE A 59 -11.06 -5.22 14.19
C PHE A 59 -12.39 -4.94 13.50
N ASP A 60 -12.86 -3.69 13.54
CA ASP A 60 -14.08 -3.28 12.82
C ASP A 60 -13.73 -2.91 11.38
N ALA A 61 -13.33 -3.93 10.61
CA ALA A 61 -12.97 -3.79 9.20
C ALA A 61 -13.63 -4.88 8.36
N ASN A 62 -14.08 -4.51 7.16
CA ASN A 62 -14.55 -5.43 6.12
C ASN A 62 -13.56 -5.42 4.95
N GLY A 63 -12.28 -5.61 5.23
CA GLY A 63 -11.21 -5.50 4.25
C GLY A 63 -9.90 -5.03 4.88
N LYS A 64 -9.32 -3.97 4.31
CA LYS A 64 -8.04 -3.41 4.75
C LYS A 64 -8.13 -2.90 6.20
N VAL A 65 -7.17 -3.30 7.02
CA VAL A 65 -6.99 -2.78 8.38
C VAL A 65 -5.90 -1.72 8.35
N ASN A 66 -6.23 -0.53 8.88
CA ASN A 66 -5.25 0.51 9.16
C ASN A 66 -4.58 0.20 10.49
N LEU A 67 -3.39 -0.39 10.43
CA LEU A 67 -2.63 -0.78 11.62
C LEU A 67 -2.22 0.45 12.44
N THR A 68 -2.39 0.34 13.74
CA THR A 68 -1.83 1.22 14.77
C THR A 68 -0.60 0.55 15.41
N GLU A 69 0.16 1.32 16.19
CA GLU A 69 1.28 0.76 16.97
C GLU A 69 0.82 -0.36 17.92
N GLU A 70 -0.37 -0.21 18.50
CA GLU A 70 -0.97 -1.23 19.35
C GLU A 70 -1.36 -2.50 18.58
N ASP A 71 -1.84 -2.39 17.33
CA ASP A 71 -2.15 -3.55 16.50
C ASP A 71 -0.87 -4.33 16.16
N VAL A 72 0.22 -3.62 15.85
CA VAL A 72 1.52 -4.24 15.58
C VAL A 72 2.07 -4.91 16.84
N ALA A 73 1.98 -4.25 18.00
CA ALA A 73 2.36 -4.84 19.27
C ALA A 73 1.53 -6.10 19.59
N PHE A 74 0.23 -6.07 19.32
CA PHE A 74 -0.66 -7.22 19.47
C PHE A 74 -0.25 -8.39 18.54
N ILE A 75 0.02 -8.13 17.26
CA ILE A 75 0.49 -9.15 16.31
C ILE A 75 1.77 -9.81 16.83
N ASN A 76 2.73 -9.00 17.30
CA ASN A 76 4.01 -9.49 17.83
C ASN A 76 3.84 -10.29 19.12
N GLN A 77 2.89 -9.92 19.98
CA GLN A 77 2.56 -10.69 21.18
C GLN A 77 1.96 -12.05 20.81
N GLU A 78 1.01 -12.11 19.87
CA GLU A 78 0.42 -13.39 19.42
C GLU A 78 1.47 -14.32 18.79
N LEU A 79 2.43 -13.77 18.04
CA LEU A 79 3.55 -14.54 17.49
C LEU A 79 4.40 -15.16 18.61
N ALA A 80 4.80 -14.35 19.60
CA ALA A 80 5.60 -14.79 20.72
C ALA A 80 4.88 -15.86 21.57
N ASP A 81 3.61 -15.64 21.89
CA ASP A 81 2.78 -16.56 22.68
C ASP A 81 2.61 -17.93 22.01
N ASN A 82 2.61 -17.96 20.67
CA ASN A 82 2.54 -19.18 19.87
C ASN A 82 3.92 -19.76 19.51
N GLY A 83 5.02 -19.23 20.07
CA GLY A 83 6.36 -19.79 19.92
C GLY A 83 7.01 -19.52 18.56
N PHE A 84 6.69 -18.37 17.95
CA PHE A 84 7.45 -17.82 16.83
C PHE A 84 8.50 -16.83 17.35
N ASP A 85 9.74 -16.97 16.87
CA ASP A 85 10.89 -16.14 17.27
C ASP A 85 11.24 -15.12 16.17
N PHE A 86 10.24 -14.32 15.79
CA PHE A 86 10.43 -13.19 14.88
C PHE A 86 9.40 -12.10 15.17
N VAL A 87 9.68 -10.88 14.71
CA VAL A 87 8.79 -9.72 14.87
C VAL A 87 8.40 -9.16 13.51
N VAL A 88 7.21 -8.56 13.48
CA VAL A 88 6.69 -7.79 12.36
C VAL A 88 6.95 -6.31 12.62
N GLU A 89 7.60 -5.67 11.65
CA GLU A 89 7.82 -4.22 11.63
C GLU A 89 6.99 -3.59 10.50
N ALA A 90 5.92 -2.88 10.89
CA ALA A 90 5.03 -2.20 9.97
C ALA A 90 5.38 -0.71 9.82
N ASP A 91 5.51 -0.24 8.58
CA ASP A 91 5.55 1.18 8.28
C ASP A 91 4.14 1.77 8.37
N LEU A 92 3.84 2.45 9.47
CA LEU A 92 2.56 3.09 9.74
C LEU A 92 2.43 4.50 9.12
N SER A 93 3.43 4.94 8.34
CA SER A 93 3.36 6.24 7.70
C SER A 93 2.18 6.31 6.72
N PRO A 94 1.50 7.46 6.62
CA PRO A 94 0.36 7.65 5.71
C PRO A 94 0.74 7.27 4.29
N LYS A 95 -0.06 6.44 3.62
CA LYS A 95 0.30 5.88 2.30
C LYS A 95 -0.19 6.71 1.11
N PHE A 96 -1.14 7.62 1.35
CA PHE A 96 -1.62 8.59 0.38
C PHE A 96 -1.22 9.98 0.84
N VAL A 97 -0.50 10.70 -0.02
CA VAL A 97 0.00 12.04 0.27
C VAL A 97 -0.24 12.96 -0.93
N VAL A 98 -0.22 14.26 -0.67
CA VAL A 98 -0.14 15.27 -1.71
C VAL A 98 1.28 15.30 -2.24
N GLY A 99 1.46 15.04 -3.54
CA GLY A 99 2.74 15.19 -4.23
C GLY A 99 2.75 16.41 -5.13
N TYR A 100 3.93 16.98 -5.37
CA TYR A 100 4.14 18.06 -6.34
C TYR A 100 4.99 17.55 -7.50
N VAL A 101 4.47 17.66 -8.73
CA VAL A 101 5.19 17.23 -9.94
C VAL A 101 6.27 18.27 -10.27
N ALA A 102 7.48 18.04 -9.79
CA ALA A 102 8.61 18.95 -9.97
C ALA A 102 9.09 19.00 -11.43
N SER A 103 9.13 17.85 -12.10
CA SER A 103 9.42 17.77 -13.53
C SER A 103 8.67 16.64 -14.21
N LYS A 104 8.52 16.78 -15.53
CA LYS A 104 7.92 15.78 -16.41
C LYS A 104 8.77 15.69 -17.68
N GLU A 105 9.23 14.48 -17.97
CA GLU A 105 9.97 14.17 -19.18
C GLU A 105 9.28 13.06 -19.96
N LYS A 106 9.50 13.04 -21.27
CA LYS A 106 8.94 11.99 -22.11
C LYS A 106 9.65 10.68 -21.80
N HIS A 107 8.90 9.60 -21.66
CA HIS A 107 9.50 8.29 -21.46
C HIS A 107 10.30 7.86 -22.71
N PRO A 108 11.58 7.46 -22.58
CA PRO A 108 12.45 7.19 -23.73
C PRO A 108 11.96 6.02 -24.60
N ASN A 109 11.34 5.02 -23.97
CA ASN A 109 10.87 3.80 -24.64
C ASN A 109 9.32 3.69 -24.76
N ALA A 110 8.56 4.78 -24.56
CA ALA A 110 7.09 4.73 -24.59
C ALA A 110 6.40 6.07 -24.92
N ASP A 111 5.68 6.12 -26.04
CA ASP A 111 5.00 7.33 -26.53
C ASP A 111 3.83 7.80 -25.65
N LYS A 112 3.29 6.96 -24.77
CA LYS A 112 2.14 7.29 -23.92
C LYS A 112 2.49 7.48 -22.46
N LEU A 113 3.76 7.32 -22.09
CA LEU A 113 4.22 7.44 -20.71
C LEU A 113 5.11 8.67 -20.57
N ASN A 114 5.15 9.18 -19.35
CA ASN A 114 6.02 10.26 -18.93
C ASN A 114 6.75 9.82 -17.66
N VAL A 115 8.00 10.23 -17.53
CA VAL A 115 8.78 10.05 -16.31
C VAL A 115 8.64 11.35 -15.52
N CYS A 116 8.02 11.26 -14.35
CA CYS A 116 7.77 12.43 -13.49
C CYS A 116 8.67 12.36 -12.27
N GLN A 117 9.32 13.47 -11.92
CA GLN A 117 9.93 13.63 -10.60
C GLN A 117 8.90 14.30 -9.69
N VAL A 118 8.48 13.59 -8.65
CA VAL A 118 7.38 14.02 -7.77
C VAL A 118 7.91 14.20 -6.35
N ASP A 119 7.82 15.42 -5.84
CA ASP A 119 8.16 15.76 -4.47
C ASP A 119 7.02 15.34 -3.53
N LEU A 120 7.35 14.52 -2.53
CA LEU A 120 6.43 14.02 -1.51
C LEU A 120 6.62 14.75 -0.16
N GLY A 121 7.37 15.86 -0.15
CA GLY A 121 7.68 16.68 1.02
C GLY A 121 8.90 16.19 1.81
N ASP A 122 9.04 14.88 2.01
CA ASP A 122 10.22 14.27 2.64
C ASP A 122 11.32 13.93 1.63
N LYS A 123 10.93 13.54 0.41
CA LYS A 123 11.82 13.16 -0.67
C LYS A 123 11.15 13.34 -2.03
N THR A 124 11.98 13.46 -3.07
CA THR A 124 11.53 13.37 -4.46
C THR A 124 11.67 11.94 -4.97
N VAL A 125 10.66 11.42 -5.67
CA VAL A 125 10.67 10.09 -6.26
C VAL A 125 10.34 10.14 -7.75
N GLN A 126 10.90 9.19 -8.50
CA GLN A 126 10.52 8.96 -9.89
C GLN A 126 9.22 8.16 -9.96
N ILE A 127 8.23 8.67 -10.68
CA ILE A 127 6.96 7.97 -10.96
C ILE A 127 6.69 8.02 -12.46
N VAL A 128 6.50 6.85 -13.06
CA VAL A 128 6.09 6.76 -14.47
C VAL A 128 4.58 6.93 -14.55
N CYS A 129 4.11 7.97 -15.25
CA CYS A 129 2.70 8.29 -15.37
C CYS A 129 2.25 8.31 -16.84
N GLY A 130 1.16 7.60 -17.13
CA GLY A 130 0.54 7.56 -18.46
C GLY A 130 -0.66 8.48 -18.63
N ALA A 131 -1.01 9.27 -17.61
CA ALA A 131 -2.17 10.15 -17.69
C ALA A 131 -1.91 11.31 -18.67
N PRO A 132 -2.86 11.63 -19.56
CA PRO A 132 -2.65 12.67 -20.56
C PRO A 132 -2.58 14.07 -19.98
N ASN A 133 -3.13 14.27 -18.77
CA ASN A 133 -3.24 15.56 -18.09
C ASN A 133 -2.15 15.82 -17.04
N VAL A 134 -1.17 14.92 -16.87
CA VAL A 134 -0.05 15.14 -15.95
C VAL A 134 0.88 16.21 -16.52
N GLU A 135 1.20 17.23 -15.74
CA GLU A 135 2.14 18.30 -16.10
C GLU A 135 3.00 18.71 -14.91
N ALA A 136 4.20 19.23 -15.19
CA ALA A 136 5.03 19.83 -14.17
C ALA A 136 4.33 21.06 -13.55
N GLY A 137 4.54 21.26 -12.24
CA GLY A 137 3.90 22.31 -11.47
C GLY A 137 2.57 21.93 -10.83
N GLN A 138 2.04 20.73 -11.07
CA GLN A 138 0.77 20.28 -10.50
C GLN A 138 0.95 19.68 -9.10
N LYS A 139 -0.02 19.95 -8.22
CA LYS A 139 -0.24 19.16 -7.01
C LYS A 139 -1.18 18.01 -7.33
N VAL A 140 -0.85 16.81 -6.86
CA VAL A 140 -1.55 15.57 -7.21
C VAL A 140 -1.62 14.65 -6.00
N VAL A 141 -2.53 13.67 -6.01
CA VAL A 141 -2.51 12.61 -5.00
C VAL A 141 -1.55 11.51 -5.43
N VAL A 142 -0.66 11.12 -4.53
CA VAL A 142 0.31 10.05 -4.75
C VAL A 142 0.05 8.91 -3.78
N ALA A 143 -0.13 7.71 -4.33
CA ALA A 143 -0.05 6.47 -3.59
C ALA A 143 1.43 6.04 -3.51
N LYS A 144 1.99 6.05 -2.30
CA LYS A 144 3.36 5.61 -2.04
C LYS A 144 3.48 4.08 -2.15
N ILE A 145 4.72 3.61 -2.24
CA ILE A 145 5.00 2.17 -2.10
C ILE A 145 4.36 1.62 -0.81
N GLY A 146 3.64 0.51 -0.95
CA GLY A 146 2.87 -0.14 0.10
C GLY A 146 1.44 0.37 0.26
N ALA A 147 1.02 1.43 -0.46
CA ALA A 147 -0.37 1.83 -0.52
C ALA A 147 -1.24 0.71 -1.10
N VAL A 148 -2.45 0.55 -0.56
CA VAL A 148 -3.46 -0.37 -1.08
C VAL A 148 -4.58 0.47 -1.67
N LEU A 149 -4.85 0.30 -2.96
CA LEU A 149 -5.97 0.96 -3.63
C LEU A 149 -7.29 0.23 -3.34
N PRO A 150 -8.45 0.90 -3.48
CA PRO A 150 -9.78 0.29 -3.39
C PRO A 150 -9.98 -0.96 -4.24
N SER A 151 -9.27 -1.07 -5.36
CA SER A 151 -9.29 -2.25 -6.22
C SER A 151 -8.61 -3.49 -5.61
N GLY A 152 -7.94 -3.33 -4.46
CA GLY A 152 -7.07 -4.33 -3.84
C GLY A 152 -5.63 -4.29 -4.35
N LEU A 153 -5.31 -3.43 -5.33
CA LEU A 153 -3.96 -3.31 -5.87
C LEU A 153 -3.00 -2.72 -4.82
N ILE A 154 -1.90 -3.44 -4.54
CA ILE A 154 -0.81 -2.96 -3.69
C ILE A 154 0.24 -2.28 -4.57
N ILE A 155 0.57 -1.03 -4.25
CA ILE A 155 1.61 -0.28 -4.95
C ILE A 155 2.98 -0.82 -4.57
N LYS A 156 3.72 -1.31 -5.56
CA LYS A 156 5.07 -1.85 -5.41
C LYS A 156 6.04 -1.12 -6.35
N PRO A 157 7.35 -1.12 -6.04
CA PRO A 157 8.34 -0.67 -7.00
C PRO A 157 8.18 -1.47 -8.29
N SER A 158 8.17 -0.77 -9.42
CA SER A 158 8.00 -1.39 -10.73
C SER A 158 8.95 -0.77 -11.73
N ASN A 159 9.36 -1.56 -12.73
CA ASN A 159 10.12 -1.07 -13.86
C ASN A 159 9.22 -1.12 -15.10
N LEU A 160 8.94 0.04 -15.68
CA LEU A 160 8.13 0.17 -16.89
C LEU A 160 9.09 0.45 -18.04
N ARG A 161 9.36 -0.57 -18.86
CA ARG A 161 10.15 -0.44 -20.10
C ARG A 161 11.52 0.23 -19.90
N GLY A 162 12.21 -0.14 -18.82
CA GLY A 162 13.54 0.35 -18.47
C GLY A 162 13.56 1.48 -17.44
N GLU A 163 12.41 2.14 -17.19
CA GLU A 163 12.33 3.22 -16.21
C GLU A 163 11.68 2.74 -14.90
N ASP A 164 12.34 3.01 -13.78
CA ASP A 164 11.80 2.70 -12.47
C ASP A 164 10.66 3.64 -12.08
N SER A 165 9.69 3.11 -11.32
CA SER A 165 8.55 3.85 -10.79
C SER A 165 8.34 3.47 -9.32
N PHE A 166 8.44 4.47 -8.45
CA PHE A 166 8.41 4.34 -6.99
C PHE A 166 7.13 4.91 -6.37
N GLY A 167 6.00 4.66 -7.01
CA GLY A 167 4.69 5.11 -6.57
C GLY A 167 3.71 5.16 -7.73
N MET A 168 2.55 5.75 -7.47
CA MET A 168 1.51 5.97 -8.47
C MET A 168 0.85 7.32 -8.25
N ILE A 169 0.72 8.12 -9.32
CA ILE A 169 -0.12 9.33 -9.30
C ILE A 169 -1.55 8.89 -9.53
N CYS A 170 -2.45 9.20 -8.60
CA CYS A 170 -3.79 8.63 -8.56
C CYS A 170 -4.80 9.44 -9.36
N ALA A 171 -5.71 8.73 -10.03
CA ALA A 171 -6.98 9.25 -10.52
C ALA A 171 -8.05 9.21 -9.42
N ALA A 172 -9.05 10.10 -9.50
CA ALA A 172 -10.18 10.09 -8.58
C ALA A 172 -10.94 8.75 -8.56
N ARG A 173 -11.02 8.09 -9.72
CA ARG A 173 -11.64 6.76 -9.88
C ARG A 173 -10.86 5.66 -9.16
N GLU A 174 -9.53 5.74 -9.18
CA GLU A 174 -8.68 4.77 -8.50
C GLU A 174 -8.83 4.87 -6.99
N LEU A 175 -9.16 6.05 -6.48
CA LEU A 175 -9.43 6.32 -5.06
C LEU A 175 -10.89 6.11 -4.67
N ALA A 176 -11.73 5.61 -5.58
CA ALA A 176 -13.16 5.39 -5.37
C ALA A 176 -13.93 6.64 -4.87
N ILE A 177 -13.49 7.84 -5.27
CA ILE A 177 -14.15 9.09 -4.88
C ILE A 177 -15.56 9.13 -5.52
N PRO A 178 -16.62 9.41 -4.74
CA PRO A 178 -17.97 9.60 -5.28
C PRO A 178 -18.00 10.65 -6.38
N ASP A 179 -18.81 10.42 -7.42
CA ASP A 179 -18.97 11.34 -8.57
C ASP A 179 -17.66 11.66 -9.32
N ALA A 180 -16.65 10.78 -9.22
CA ALA A 180 -15.39 10.95 -9.93
C ALA A 180 -15.62 11.20 -11.44
N PRO A 181 -14.90 12.18 -12.04
CA PRO A 181 -15.03 12.53 -13.44
C PRO A 181 -14.96 11.31 -14.36
N GLN A 182 -15.76 11.31 -15.42
CA GLN A 182 -15.76 10.22 -16.39
C GLN A 182 -14.54 10.26 -17.33
N GLU A 183 -13.84 11.39 -17.37
CA GLU A 183 -12.64 11.56 -18.17
C GLU A 183 -11.45 10.80 -17.59
N LYS A 184 -10.58 10.34 -18.48
CA LYS A 184 -9.35 9.64 -18.08
C LYS A 184 -8.29 10.66 -17.70
N GLY A 185 -7.85 10.66 -16.45
CA GLY A 185 -6.78 11.52 -15.98
C GLY A 185 -6.50 11.36 -14.50
N ILE A 186 -5.34 11.86 -14.08
CA ILE A 186 -4.99 12.00 -12.67
C ILE A 186 -5.84 13.09 -12.01
N MET A 187 -5.93 13.03 -10.70
CA MET A 187 -6.55 14.09 -9.90
C MET A 187 -5.54 15.20 -9.63
N VAL A 188 -5.74 16.35 -10.27
CA VAL A 188 -4.99 17.58 -9.99
C VAL A 188 -5.68 18.32 -8.84
N LEU A 189 -4.92 18.62 -7.81
CA LEU A 189 -5.35 19.35 -6.62
C LEU A 189 -5.11 20.84 -6.80
N ASP A 190 -5.89 21.65 -6.12
CA ASP A 190 -5.67 23.09 -6.08
C ASP A 190 -4.51 23.48 -5.12
N ASP A 191 -4.08 24.73 -5.20
CA ASP A 191 -2.92 25.22 -4.48
C ASP A 191 -3.07 25.25 -2.96
N SER A 192 -4.28 25.10 -2.40
CA SER A 192 -4.50 25.08 -0.95
C SER A 192 -3.93 23.82 -0.29
N TYR A 193 -3.69 22.74 -1.05
CA TYR A 193 -3.08 21.52 -0.53
C TYR A 193 -1.58 21.71 -0.30
N GLU A 194 -1.04 21.20 0.80
CA GLU A 194 0.39 21.28 1.10
C GLU A 194 1.12 20.03 0.62
N THR A 195 2.24 20.20 -0.11
CA THR A 195 3.08 19.08 -0.55
C THR A 195 3.58 18.27 0.64
N GLY A 196 3.44 16.95 0.57
CA GLY A 196 3.79 16.02 1.64
C GLY A 196 2.73 15.85 2.74
N ALA A 197 1.69 16.68 2.74
CA ALA A 197 0.56 16.48 3.64
C ALA A 197 -0.17 15.16 3.32
N VAL A 198 -0.76 14.56 4.35
CA VAL A 198 -1.59 13.37 4.20
C VAL A 198 -2.81 13.71 3.37
N TYR A 199 -3.07 12.93 2.33
CA TYR A 199 -4.33 13.01 1.62
C TYR A 199 -5.30 11.96 2.22
N PRO A 200 -6.38 12.40 2.89
CA PRO A 200 -7.30 11.47 3.52
C PRO A 200 -8.04 10.68 2.44
N VAL A 201 -7.98 9.36 2.52
CA VAL A 201 -8.78 8.45 1.71
C VAL A 201 -9.66 7.63 2.63
N THR A 202 -10.93 7.48 2.26
CA THR A 202 -11.91 6.69 2.99
C THR A 202 -12.53 5.70 2.02
N PHE A 203 -12.12 4.43 2.11
CA PHE A 203 -12.70 3.32 1.36
C PHE A 203 -12.54 2.02 2.14
#